data_AF-A0A9D2RQM2-F1
#
_entry.id   AF-A0A9D2RQM2-F1
#
_cell.length_a   1.000
_cell.length_b   1.000
_cell.length_c   1.000
_cell.angle_alpha   90.00
_cell.angle_beta   90.00
_cell.angle_gamma   90.00
#
_symmetry.space_group_name_H-M   'P 1'
#
loop_
_entity.id
_entity.type
_entity.pdbx_description
1 polymer ?
#
loop_
_entity_poly.entity_id
_entity_poly.type
_entity_poly.pdbx_seq_one_letter_code
_entity_poly.pdbx_strand_id
1 'polypeptide(L)'
;MNDLETVLHDYTTGEKTLEEANRALKELGCGLVLDPARNLFSAQELMETRAGETPDEANGWGILDHGVGCLEKVHVVDGRTVDVDMGQEIAFVYLAGKRYRLRGDVLTEED
;
A
#
# COMPACT_ATOMS: atom_id res chain seq x y z
N MET A 1 10.52 30.35 4.97
CA MET A 1 9.19 29.86 4.53
C MET A 1 9.36 28.37 4.46
N ASN A 2 8.66 27.60 5.30
CA ASN A 2 8.77 26.14 5.18
C ASN A 2 7.99 25.76 3.91
N ASP A 3 8.67 25.26 2.91
CA ASP A 3 8.05 24.62 1.76
C ASP A 3 7.96 23.11 2.02
N LEU A 4 7.26 22.41 1.13
CA LEU A 4 7.09 20.96 1.19
C LEU A 4 8.44 20.24 1.32
N GLU A 5 9.43 20.65 0.52
CA GLU A 5 10.76 20.04 0.47
C GLU A 5 11.48 20.15 1.81
N THR A 6 11.45 21.33 2.44
CA THR A 6 12.04 21.53 3.78
C THR A 6 11.37 20.64 4.82
N VAL A 7 10.03 20.54 4.82
CA VAL A 7 9.32 19.69 5.78
C VAL A 7 9.69 18.22 5.62
N LEU A 8 9.78 17.73 4.39
CA LEU A 8 10.18 16.35 4.11
C LEU A 8 11.65 16.11 4.48
N HIS A 9 12.56 17.02 4.13
CA HIS A 9 13.96 16.94 4.49
C HIS A 9 14.14 16.81 6.00
N ASP A 10 13.59 17.75 6.78
CA ASP A 10 13.72 17.76 8.25
C ASP A 10 13.14 16.50 8.90
N TYR A 11 12.05 15.96 8.34
CA TYR A 11 11.51 14.69 8.81
C TYR A 11 12.47 13.53 8.52
N THR A 12 13.00 13.46 7.30
CA THR A 12 13.91 12.38 6.88
C THR A 12 15.27 12.42 7.59
N THR A 13 15.76 13.60 7.97
CA THR A 13 17.00 13.75 8.77
C THR A 13 16.76 13.55 10.26
N GLY A 14 15.50 13.47 10.71
CA GLY A 14 15.11 13.31 12.11
C GLY A 14 15.09 14.61 12.92
N GLU A 15 15.17 15.76 12.26
CA GLU A 15 15.06 17.08 12.89
C GLU A 15 13.62 17.42 13.33
N LYS A 16 12.61 16.81 12.68
CA LYS A 16 11.20 16.90 13.06
C LYS A 16 10.62 15.53 13.37
N THR A 17 9.75 15.48 14.38
CA THR A 17 8.95 14.26 14.61
C THR A 17 7.89 14.06 13.52
N LEU A 18 7.30 12.87 13.46
CA LEU A 18 6.20 12.57 12.55
C LEU A 18 5.01 13.53 12.74
N GLU A 19 4.67 13.83 13.99
CA GLU A 19 3.57 14.73 14.36
C GLU A 19 3.85 16.17 13.94
N GLU A 20 5.08 16.63 14.14
CA GLU A 20 5.50 17.97 13.74
C GLU A 20 5.51 18.14 12.22
N ALA A 21 6.03 17.16 11.50
CA ALA A 21 6.04 17.14 10.04
C ALA A 21 4.61 17.13 9.48
N ASN A 22 3.75 16.23 9.95
CA ASN A 22 2.35 16.16 9.51
C ASN A 22 1.54 17.42 9.83
N ARG A 23 1.81 18.06 10.99
CA ARG A 23 1.20 19.37 11.30
C ARG A 23 1.65 20.43 10.30
N ALA A 24 2.94 20.51 9.99
CA ALA A 24 3.47 21.46 9.02
C ALA A 24 2.90 21.22 7.60
N LEU A 25 2.81 19.97 7.15
CA LEU A 25 2.19 19.62 5.87
C LEU A 25 0.73 20.08 5.79
N LYS A 26 -0.03 19.88 6.87
CA LYS A 26 -1.43 20.32 6.98
C LYS A 26 -1.55 21.85 6.95
N GLU A 27 -0.68 22.57 7.66
CA GLU A 27 -0.65 24.05 7.65
C GLU A 27 -0.32 24.62 6.27
N LEU A 28 0.49 23.90 5.49
CA LEU A 28 0.78 24.23 4.09
C LEU A 28 -0.37 23.90 3.12
N GLY A 29 -1.46 23.29 3.60
CA GLY A 29 -2.53 22.80 2.74
C GLY A 29 -2.10 21.64 1.84
N CYS A 30 -1.02 20.94 2.18
CA CYS A 30 -0.56 19.76 1.46
C CYS A 30 -1.48 18.57 1.77
N GLY A 31 -1.83 17.79 0.75
CA GLY A 31 -2.63 16.57 0.92
C GLY A 31 -1.84 15.36 1.42
N LEU A 32 -0.53 15.46 1.58
CA LEU A 32 0.32 14.37 2.05
C LEU A 32 0.20 14.20 3.56
N VAL A 33 0.07 12.94 3.98
CA VAL A 33 0.18 12.52 5.39
C VAL A 33 1.24 11.43 5.44
N LEU A 34 2.30 11.69 6.19
CA LEU A 34 3.36 10.73 6.42
C LEU A 34 2.86 9.69 7.41
N ASP A 35 3.04 8.42 7.05
CA ASP A 35 2.77 7.28 7.91
C ASP A 35 3.76 6.15 7.56
N PRO A 36 4.86 6.03 8.33
CA PRO A 36 5.84 4.96 8.13
C PRO A 36 5.27 3.56 8.35
N ALA A 37 4.16 3.45 9.09
CA ALA A 37 3.51 2.19 9.41
C ALA A 37 2.43 1.81 8.38
N ARG A 38 2.13 2.66 7.39
CA ARG A 38 1.06 2.45 6.40
C ARG A 38 1.12 1.06 5.76
N ASN A 39 2.32 0.60 5.41
CA ASN A 39 2.53 -0.67 4.73
C ASN A 39 2.89 -1.84 5.67
N LEU A 40 2.82 -1.64 6.99
CA LEU A 40 2.98 -2.72 7.97
C LEU A 40 1.68 -3.54 8.07
N PHE A 41 1.84 -4.84 8.24
CA PHE A 41 0.73 -5.73 8.59
C PHE A 41 0.59 -5.83 10.11
N SER A 42 -0.63 -5.65 10.60
CA SER A 42 -1.02 -6.00 11.95
C SER A 42 -1.21 -7.52 12.08
N ALA A 43 -1.18 -8.02 13.31
CA ALA A 43 -1.44 -9.43 13.59
C ALA A 43 -2.86 -9.85 13.15
N GLN A 44 -3.85 -8.96 13.27
CA GLN A 44 -5.22 -9.23 12.85
C GLN A 44 -5.32 -9.35 11.32
N GLU A 45 -4.72 -8.41 10.58
CA GLU A 45 -4.71 -8.45 9.11
C GLU A 45 -4.08 -9.76 8.62
N LEU A 46 -2.99 -10.22 9.25
CA LEU A 46 -2.36 -11.51 8.92
C LEU A 46 -3.27 -12.71 9.21
N MET A 47 -4.03 -12.69 10.31
CA MET A 47 -4.96 -13.78 10.66
C MET A 47 -6.19 -13.83 9.74
N GLU A 48 -6.67 -12.68 9.29
CA GLU A 48 -7.82 -12.58 8.38
C GLU A 48 -7.45 -12.92 6.93
N THR A 49 -6.16 -12.80 6.59
CA THR A 49 -5.62 -13.03 5.27
C THR A 49 -5.61 -14.52 4.91
N ARG A 50 -6.31 -14.87 3.84
CA ARG A 50 -6.40 -16.22 3.32
C ARG A 50 -6.35 -16.22 1.80
N ALA A 51 -5.61 -17.18 1.26
CA ALA A 51 -5.79 -17.62 -0.12
C ALA A 51 -6.89 -18.70 -0.17
N GLY A 52 -7.68 -18.72 -1.24
CA GLY A 52 -8.51 -19.88 -1.57
C GLY A 52 -7.88 -20.76 -2.65
N GLU A 53 -8.65 -21.70 -3.18
CA GLU A 53 -8.25 -22.54 -4.32
C GLU A 53 -8.13 -21.70 -5.59
N THR A 54 -9.10 -20.80 -5.80
CA THR A 54 -9.15 -19.87 -6.95
C THR A 54 -8.88 -18.42 -6.53
N PRO A 55 -8.50 -17.52 -7.47
CA PRO A 55 -8.22 -16.12 -7.15
C PRO A 55 -9.39 -15.36 -6.51
N ASP A 56 -10.64 -15.65 -6.90
CA ASP A 56 -11.86 -15.02 -6.38
C ASP A 56 -12.18 -15.38 -4.92
N GLU A 57 -11.54 -16.41 -4.36
CA GLU A 57 -11.67 -16.76 -2.95
C GLU A 57 -10.66 -16.01 -2.05
N ALA A 58 -9.65 -15.36 -2.65
CA ALA A 58 -8.62 -14.63 -1.91
C ALA A 58 -9.21 -13.42 -1.17
N ASN A 59 -8.85 -13.28 0.11
CA ASN A 59 -9.38 -12.25 0.99
C ASN A 59 -8.33 -11.82 2.03
N GLY A 60 -8.36 -10.55 2.43
CA GLY A 60 -7.47 -9.95 3.43
C GLY A 60 -6.44 -9.03 2.81
N TRP A 61 -5.19 -9.09 3.27
CA TRP A 61 -4.19 -8.07 2.97
C TRP A 61 -2.96 -8.66 2.28
N GLY A 62 -2.48 -7.96 1.26
CA GLY A 62 -1.33 -8.38 0.46
C GLY A 62 -0.39 -7.22 0.15
N ILE A 63 0.68 -7.54 -0.56
CA ILE A 63 1.63 -6.58 -1.10
C ILE A 63 1.49 -6.50 -2.61
N LEU A 64 1.34 -5.29 -3.14
CA LEU A 64 1.34 -4.96 -4.55
C LEU A 64 2.76 -4.64 -5.03
N ASP A 65 3.19 -5.33 -6.08
CA ASP A 65 4.36 -4.99 -6.89
C ASP A 65 3.90 -4.61 -8.29
N HIS A 66 4.24 -3.41 -8.73
CA HIS A 66 3.96 -2.92 -10.08
C HIS A 66 5.22 -2.42 -10.82
N GLY A 67 6.40 -2.93 -10.42
CA GLY A 67 7.64 -2.76 -11.17
C GLY A 67 8.43 -1.47 -10.92
N VAL A 68 8.04 -0.65 -9.93
CA VAL A 68 8.78 0.57 -9.55
C VAL A 68 9.68 0.39 -8.32
N GLY A 69 9.75 -0.83 -7.78
CA GLY A 69 10.57 -1.16 -6.60
C GLY A 69 9.94 -0.77 -5.26
N CYS A 70 8.75 -0.18 -5.26
CA CYS A 70 7.93 0.03 -4.07
C CYS A 70 6.91 -1.09 -3.92
N LEU A 71 6.71 -1.53 -2.68
CA LEU A 71 5.79 -2.58 -2.29
C LEU A 71 4.69 -1.95 -1.43
N GLU A 72 3.48 -1.87 -1.97
CA GLU A 72 2.36 -1.19 -1.33
C GLU A 72 1.39 -2.19 -0.70
N LYS A 73 0.97 -1.95 0.55
CA LYS A 73 -0.04 -2.80 1.19
C LYS A 73 -1.39 -2.55 0.52
N VAL A 74 -2.06 -3.63 0.12
CA VAL A 74 -3.38 -3.60 -0.52
C VAL A 74 -4.37 -4.50 0.21
N HIS A 75 -5.63 -4.07 0.23
CA HIS A 75 -6.75 -4.86 0.73
C HIS A 75 -7.44 -5.57 -0.43
N VAL A 76 -7.72 -6.87 -0.25
CA VAL A 76 -8.34 -7.75 -1.23
C VAL A 76 -9.63 -8.32 -0.63
N VAL A 77 -10.73 -8.20 -1.37
CA VAL A 77 -12.02 -8.80 -1.04
C VAL A 77 -12.50 -9.57 -2.26
N ASP A 78 -12.78 -10.86 -2.08
CA ASP A 78 -13.26 -11.77 -3.13
C ASP A 78 -12.46 -11.67 -4.44
N GLY A 79 -11.13 -11.72 -4.30
CA GLY A 79 -10.18 -11.64 -5.41
C GLY A 79 -10.09 -10.27 -6.08
N ARG A 80 -10.58 -9.19 -5.46
CA ARG A 80 -10.46 -7.83 -5.98
C ARG A 80 -9.76 -6.89 -5.02
N THR A 81 -8.85 -6.06 -5.51
CA THR A 81 -8.29 -4.95 -4.73
C THR A 81 -9.34 -3.87 -4.48
N VAL A 82 -9.42 -3.35 -3.26
CA VAL A 82 -10.46 -2.37 -2.88
C VAL A 82 -10.12 -0.95 -3.32
N ASP A 83 -8.87 -0.52 -3.11
CA ASP A 83 -8.45 0.89 -3.27
C ASP A 83 -7.47 1.10 -4.43
N VAL A 84 -7.21 0.06 -5.23
CA VAL A 84 -6.22 0.11 -6.32
C VAL A 84 -6.80 -0.54 -7.57
N ASP A 85 -6.59 0.13 -8.71
CA ASP A 85 -6.82 -0.38 -10.06
C ASP A 85 -5.56 -0.09 -10.89
N MET A 86 -4.90 -1.14 -11.35
CA MET A 86 -3.66 -1.05 -12.14
C MET A 86 -3.92 -0.96 -13.65
N GLY A 87 -5.18 -0.94 -14.08
CA GLY A 87 -5.59 -0.91 -15.48
C GLY A 87 -4.90 -1.99 -16.31
N GLN A 88 -4.03 -1.56 -17.22
CA GLN A 88 -3.27 -2.44 -18.13
C GLN A 88 -1.84 -2.69 -17.68
N GLU A 89 -1.39 -2.13 -16.56
CA GLU A 89 -0.03 -2.29 -16.07
C GLU A 89 0.25 -3.75 -15.64
N ILE A 90 1.53 -4.13 -15.73
CA ILE A 90 1.99 -5.40 -15.19
C ILE A 90 2.22 -5.23 -13.69
N ALA A 91 1.28 -5.78 -12.92
CA ALA A 91 1.26 -5.75 -11.48
C ALA A 91 0.92 -7.14 -10.90
N PHE A 92 1.45 -7.40 -9.71
CA PHE A 92 1.27 -8.63 -8.97
C PHE A 92 0.88 -8.33 -7.52
N VAL A 93 0.00 -9.17 -6.97
CA VAL A 93 -0.33 -9.15 -5.54
C VAL A 93 0.21 -10.42 -4.90
N TYR A 94 0.99 -10.24 -3.83
CA TYR A 94 1.46 -11.32 -2.97
C TYR A 94 0.58 -11.37 -1.72
N LEU A 95 -0.17 -12.47 -1.54
CA LEU A 95 -1.15 -12.61 -0.48
C LEU A 95 -1.19 -14.06 0.02
N ALA A 96 -1.15 -14.25 1.34
CA ALA A 96 -1.17 -15.57 1.99
C ALA A 96 -0.15 -16.59 1.40
N GLY A 97 1.04 -16.12 0.98
CA GLY A 97 2.07 -16.97 0.37
C GLY A 97 1.82 -17.35 -1.09
N LYS A 98 0.76 -16.84 -1.73
CA LYS A 98 0.51 -16.96 -3.17
C LYS A 98 0.84 -15.66 -3.90
N ARG A 99 1.17 -15.80 -5.18
CA ARG A 99 1.34 -14.70 -6.13
C ARG A 99 0.18 -14.70 -7.11
N TYR A 100 -0.41 -13.54 -7.35
CA TYR A 100 -1.52 -13.34 -8.28
C TYR A 100 -1.13 -12.26 -9.29
N ARG A 101 -1.56 -12.43 -10.55
CA ARG A 101 -1.51 -11.33 -11.52
C ARG A 101 -2.70 -10.39 -11.25
N LEU A 102 -2.47 -9.09 -11.20
CA LEU A 102 -3.53 -8.09 -11.01
C LEU A 102 -3.91 -7.42 -12.34
N ARG A 103 -5.09 -7.73 -12.88
CA ARG A 103 -5.62 -7.13 -14.11
C ARG A 103 -6.71 -6.13 -13.77
N GLY A 104 -6.42 -4.84 -13.92
CA GLY A 104 -7.26 -3.80 -13.34
C GLY A 104 -7.24 -3.89 -11.82
N ASP A 105 -8.38 -4.21 -11.23
CA ASP A 105 -8.57 -4.50 -9.81
C ASP A 105 -8.77 -5.99 -9.51
N VAL A 106 -8.68 -6.88 -10.50
CA VAL A 106 -9.02 -8.31 -10.36
C VAL A 106 -7.76 -9.18 -10.29
N LEU A 107 -7.70 -10.05 -9.27
CA LEU A 107 -6.71 -11.11 -9.17
C LEU A 107 -7.00 -12.22 -10.17
N THR A 108 -5.98 -12.64 -10.90
CA THR A 108 -6.01 -13.82 -11.78
C THR A 108 -4.86 -14.76 -11.42
N GLU A 109 -4.92 -15.98 -11.97
CA GLU A 109 -3.77 -16.89 -11.95
C GLU A 109 -2.53 -16.23 -12.59
N GLU A 110 -1.36 -16.75 -12.23
CA GLU A 110 -0.08 -16.37 -12.83
C GLU A 110 -0.03 -16.87 -14.29
N ASP A 111 0.48 -16.03 -15.20
CA ASP A 111 0.66 -16.38 -16.62
C ASP A 111 1.81 -17.41 -16.81
#